data_AF-A0A963E0S1-F1
#
_entry.id   AF-A0A963E0S1-F1
#
_cell.length_a   1.000
_cell.length_b   1.000
_cell.length_c   1.000
_cell.angle_alpha   90.00
_cell.angle_beta   90.00
_cell.angle_gamma   90.00
#
_symmetry.space_group_name_H-M   'P 1'
#
loop_
_entity.id
_entity.type
_entity.pdbx_description
1 polymer ?
#
loop_
_entity_poly.entity_id
_entity_poly.type
_entity_poly.pdbx_seq_one_letter_code
_entity_poly.pdbx_strand_id
1 'polypeptide(L)'
;PNSRFTVSARQAPSIADTWDDPNGVVLDAIIFGGRRAHNVPLVVEARDWEHGVFMGANISSERTAAAEGKVGELRRDPFAMMPFCGYNMADHWSHWLAMGESLRKNAVVPRIFQVNWFRKGDDGRFLWPGFAENSRVLAWILDRVDGQVGATDTPIGLVPRDGGIDRAGIDVTDEDWAELFAIDRDAWLDELAGTEEFL
;
A
#
# COMPACT_ATOMS: atom_id res chain seq x y z
N PRO A 1 17.20 -16.34 -9.54
CA PRO A 1 16.13 -15.56 -8.89
C PRO A 1 15.31 -14.66 -9.84
N ASN A 2 15.91 -14.10 -10.90
CA ASN A 2 15.23 -13.16 -11.83
C ASN A 2 14.98 -13.74 -13.23
N SER A 3 14.67 -15.04 -13.35
CA SER A 3 14.22 -15.64 -14.62
C SER A 3 12.87 -15.04 -15.02
N ARG A 4 12.63 -14.86 -16.33
CA ARG A 4 11.43 -14.19 -16.87
C ARG A 4 10.68 -15.10 -17.83
N PHE A 5 9.36 -14.90 -17.92
CA PHE A 5 8.53 -15.38 -19.02
C PHE A 5 8.01 -14.17 -19.81
N THR A 6 7.80 -14.34 -21.11
CA THR A 6 7.21 -13.32 -21.99
C THR A 6 6.00 -13.94 -22.68
N VAL A 7 4.82 -13.38 -22.41
CA VAL A 7 3.52 -13.88 -22.90
C VAL A 7 2.63 -12.69 -23.25
N SER A 8 1.69 -12.85 -24.18
CA SER A 8 0.76 -11.77 -24.51
C SER A 8 -0.25 -11.57 -23.39
N ALA A 9 -0.52 -10.31 -23.02
CA ALA A 9 -1.58 -9.97 -22.06
C ALA A 9 -2.95 -10.55 -22.49
N ARG A 10 -3.23 -10.59 -23.80
CA ARG A 10 -4.48 -11.14 -24.37
C ARG A 10 -4.72 -12.62 -24.04
N GLN A 11 -3.70 -13.35 -23.56
CA GLN A 11 -3.83 -14.75 -23.14
C GLN A 11 -4.25 -14.91 -21.67
N ALA A 12 -4.33 -13.81 -20.90
CA ALA A 12 -4.80 -13.87 -19.53
C ALA A 12 -6.32 -14.13 -19.50
N PRO A 13 -6.79 -15.23 -18.86
CA PRO A 13 -8.21 -15.56 -18.83
C PRO A 13 -9.05 -14.58 -18.00
N SER A 14 -8.40 -13.75 -17.19
CA SER A 14 -9.00 -12.74 -16.32
C SER A 14 -8.82 -11.31 -16.84
N ILE A 15 -8.42 -11.14 -18.11
CA ILE A 15 -8.24 -9.79 -18.68
C ILE A 15 -9.60 -9.09 -18.75
N ALA A 16 -9.65 -7.82 -18.33
CA ALA A 16 -10.86 -7.02 -18.41
C ALA A 16 -11.17 -6.68 -19.88
N ASP A 17 -12.45 -6.60 -20.25
CA ASP A 17 -12.87 -6.21 -21.60
C ASP A 17 -12.41 -4.79 -21.99
N THR A 18 -12.13 -3.94 -21.00
CA THR A 18 -11.71 -2.54 -21.17
C THR A 18 -10.18 -2.34 -21.14
N TRP A 19 -9.39 -3.42 -21.11
CA TRP A 19 -7.93 -3.32 -20.90
C TRP A 19 -7.19 -2.50 -21.99
N ASP A 20 -7.73 -2.45 -23.21
CA ASP A 20 -7.21 -1.65 -24.33
C ASP A 20 -8.17 -0.54 -24.77
N ASP A 21 -9.12 -0.14 -23.90
CA ASP A 21 -10.00 1.01 -24.16
C ASP A 21 -9.17 2.31 -24.21
N PRO A 22 -9.23 3.08 -25.32
CA PRO A 22 -8.47 4.33 -25.45
C PRO A 22 -8.90 5.43 -24.47
N ASN A 23 -10.08 5.33 -23.87
CA ASN A 23 -10.55 6.25 -22.83
C ASN A 23 -10.03 5.87 -21.44
N GLY A 24 -9.41 4.70 -21.30
CA GLY A 24 -8.93 4.17 -20.03
C GLY A 24 -10.06 3.74 -19.09
N VAL A 25 -9.72 3.67 -17.79
CA VAL A 25 -10.66 3.33 -16.71
C VAL A 25 -10.61 4.40 -15.64
N VAL A 26 -11.74 4.60 -14.96
CA VAL A 26 -11.82 5.48 -13.80
C VAL A 26 -11.11 4.80 -12.63
N LEU A 27 -10.32 5.56 -11.87
CA LEU A 27 -9.63 5.08 -10.69
C LEU A 27 -10.35 5.56 -9.43
N ASP A 28 -10.85 4.63 -8.62
CA ASP A 28 -11.50 4.95 -7.35
C ASP A 28 -10.54 4.86 -6.15
N ALA A 29 -9.50 4.04 -6.28
CA ALA A 29 -8.49 3.84 -5.24
C ALA A 29 -7.08 3.72 -5.84
N ILE A 30 -6.10 4.24 -5.10
CA ILE A 30 -4.67 4.06 -5.34
C ILE A 30 -4.10 3.31 -4.13
N ILE A 31 -3.36 2.22 -4.38
CA ILE A 31 -2.81 1.38 -3.32
C ILE A 31 -1.29 1.36 -3.43
N PHE A 32 -0.65 1.85 -2.38
CA PHE A 32 0.78 1.77 -2.15
C PHE A 32 1.12 0.54 -1.31
N GLY A 33 2.24 -0.09 -1.59
CA GLY A 33 2.67 -1.26 -0.82
C GLY A 33 4.16 -1.50 -0.91
N GLY A 34 4.70 -2.09 0.14
CA GLY A 34 6.11 -2.46 0.24
C GLY A 34 6.28 -3.68 1.14
N ARG A 35 7.43 -4.34 1.04
CA ARG A 35 7.74 -5.48 1.91
C ARG A 35 8.29 -4.99 3.23
N ARG A 36 7.48 -5.08 4.30
CA ARG A 36 7.87 -4.66 5.65
C ARG A 36 7.61 -5.80 6.64
N ALA A 37 8.65 -6.42 7.17
CA ALA A 37 8.48 -7.45 8.20
C ALA A 37 7.83 -6.92 9.49
N HIS A 38 8.04 -5.64 9.81
CA HIS A 38 7.57 -5.03 11.06
C HIS A 38 6.95 -3.63 10.83
N ASN A 39 6.33 -3.11 11.89
CA ASN A 39 5.82 -1.74 12.04
C ASN A 39 4.58 -1.35 11.20
N VAL A 40 4.59 -1.63 9.88
CA VAL A 40 3.51 -1.21 8.97
C VAL A 40 2.30 -2.15 9.04
N PRO A 41 1.08 -1.63 9.28
CA PRO A 41 -0.12 -2.45 9.34
C PRO A 41 -0.52 -3.12 8.02
N LEU A 42 -1.42 -4.11 8.11
CA LEU A 42 -1.96 -4.81 6.94
C LEU A 42 -2.54 -3.86 5.90
N VAL A 43 -3.35 -2.88 6.34
CA VAL A 43 -3.91 -1.82 5.51
C VAL A 43 -4.16 -0.55 6.32
N VAL A 44 -3.87 0.59 5.72
CA VAL A 44 -4.15 1.94 6.24
C VAL A 44 -4.71 2.77 5.09
N GLU A 45 -5.82 3.48 5.32
CA GLU A 45 -6.36 4.49 4.42
C GLU A 45 -5.82 5.88 4.80
N ALA A 46 -5.41 6.66 3.81
CA ALA A 46 -5.01 8.05 3.99
C ALA A 46 -6.19 8.93 4.41
N ARG A 47 -5.89 10.07 5.04
CA ARG A 47 -6.95 11.00 5.51
C ARG A 47 -7.49 11.86 4.37
N ASP A 48 -6.58 12.23 3.50
CA ASP A 48 -6.77 13.09 2.37
C ASP A 48 -5.66 12.80 1.35
N TRP A 49 -5.70 13.55 0.25
CA TRP A 49 -4.76 13.40 -0.85
C TRP A 49 -3.32 13.69 -0.41
N GLU A 50 -3.09 14.77 0.33
CA GLU A 50 -1.78 15.19 0.79
C GLU A 50 -1.15 14.15 1.72
N HIS A 51 -1.93 13.58 2.65
CA HIS A 51 -1.49 12.47 3.48
C HIS A 51 -1.17 11.23 2.64
N GLY A 52 -1.96 10.93 1.61
CA GLY A 52 -1.68 9.83 0.70
C GLY A 52 -0.43 10.04 -0.16
N VAL A 53 -0.17 11.27 -0.59
CA VAL A 53 1.08 11.65 -1.27
C VAL A 53 2.26 11.47 -0.32
N PHE A 54 2.13 11.86 0.94
CA PHE A 54 3.15 11.62 1.96
C PHE A 54 3.40 10.12 2.20
N MET A 55 2.35 9.29 2.27
CA MET A 55 2.48 7.83 2.34
C MET A 55 3.26 7.29 1.13
N GLY A 56 2.86 7.70 -0.08
CA GLY A 56 3.52 7.32 -1.33
C GLY A 56 4.99 7.72 -1.35
N ALA A 57 5.32 8.93 -0.92
CA ALA A 57 6.68 9.44 -0.86
C ALA A 57 7.57 8.65 0.13
N ASN A 58 6.96 8.09 1.18
CA ASN A 58 7.66 7.41 2.26
C ASN A 58 7.64 5.88 2.18
N ILE A 59 7.07 5.28 1.12
CA ILE A 59 7.09 3.83 0.96
C ILE A 59 8.53 3.32 1.10
N SER A 60 8.69 2.29 1.93
CA SER A 60 9.91 1.53 2.01
C SER A 60 9.62 0.05 1.86
N SER A 61 10.58 -0.65 1.28
CA SER A 61 10.50 -2.08 1.05
C SER A 61 11.86 -2.70 1.32
N GLU A 62 11.86 -3.86 1.97
CA GLU A 62 13.03 -4.73 1.99
C GLU A 62 13.47 -5.04 0.56
N ARG A 63 14.79 -4.97 0.32
CA ARG A 63 15.37 -5.30 -0.97
C ARG A 63 15.07 -6.75 -1.36
N THR A 64 14.53 -6.94 -2.56
CA THR A 64 14.36 -8.26 -3.19
C THR A 64 15.60 -8.61 -4.01
N ALA A 65 15.72 -9.87 -4.42
CA ALA A 65 16.83 -10.34 -5.25
C ALA A 65 16.89 -9.71 -6.67
N ALA A 66 15.92 -8.86 -7.04
CA ALA A 66 15.86 -8.18 -8.33
C ALA A 66 16.55 -6.80 -8.33
N ALA A 67 16.92 -6.24 -7.18
CA ALA A 67 17.62 -4.97 -7.05
C ALA A 67 19.09 -5.19 -6.60
N GLU A 68 20.00 -4.34 -7.06
CA GLU A 68 21.39 -4.33 -6.56
C GLU A 68 21.41 -3.88 -5.08
N GLY A 69 22.01 -4.70 -4.19
CA GLY A 69 22.10 -4.42 -2.76
C GLY A 69 22.09 -5.67 -1.86
N LYS A 70 22.28 -5.48 -0.55
CA LYS A 70 22.17 -6.58 0.43
C LYS A 70 20.69 -6.92 0.68
N VAL A 71 20.35 -8.21 0.58
CA VAL A 71 19.01 -8.72 0.87
C VAL A 71 18.65 -8.43 2.33
N GLY A 72 17.45 -7.91 2.58
CA GLY A 72 16.94 -7.59 3.92
C GLY A 72 17.20 -6.15 4.40
N GLU A 73 17.99 -5.37 3.66
CA GLU A 73 18.13 -3.94 3.95
C GLU A 73 16.86 -3.19 3.51
N LEU A 74 16.34 -2.33 4.38
CA LEU A 74 15.20 -1.47 4.08
C LEU A 74 15.62 -0.36 3.13
N ARG A 75 14.88 -0.16 2.03
CA ARG A 75 15.12 0.92 1.07
C ARG A 75 13.85 1.75 0.92
N ARG A 76 13.99 3.07 0.96
CA ARG A 76 12.93 4.01 0.52
C ARG A 76 12.78 3.92 -1.01
N ASP A 77 11.56 3.71 -1.45
CA ASP A 77 11.18 3.64 -2.87
C ASP A 77 9.91 4.47 -3.10
N PRO A 78 10.04 5.81 -3.11
CA PRO A 78 8.90 6.72 -3.23
C PRO A 78 8.04 6.35 -4.44
N PHE A 79 6.75 6.09 -4.21
CA PHE A 79 5.77 5.71 -5.23
C PHE A 79 6.14 4.44 -6.02
N ALA A 80 7.08 3.63 -5.55
CA ALA A 80 7.75 2.58 -6.32
C ALA A 80 8.40 3.07 -7.63
N MET A 81 8.84 4.34 -7.63
CA MET A 81 9.33 5.06 -8.80
C MET A 81 10.82 5.45 -8.70
N MET A 82 11.53 5.06 -7.65
CA MET A 82 12.92 5.47 -7.45
C MET A 82 13.85 5.12 -8.65
N PRO A 83 13.75 3.95 -9.30
CA PRO A 83 14.58 3.65 -10.48
C PRO A 83 13.96 4.13 -11.82
N PHE A 84 12.77 4.76 -11.80
CA PHE A 84 11.99 5.07 -13.01
C PHE A 84 11.66 6.55 -13.18
N CYS A 85 11.86 7.38 -12.14
CA CYS A 85 11.58 8.80 -12.21
C CYS A 85 12.48 9.50 -13.22
N GLY A 86 11.89 10.07 -14.28
CA GLY A 86 12.61 10.69 -15.39
C GLY A 86 13.02 12.15 -15.18
N TYR A 87 12.70 12.73 -14.02
CA TYR A 87 13.00 14.11 -13.63
C TYR A 87 13.21 14.18 -12.11
N ASN A 88 13.36 15.38 -11.54
CA ASN A 88 13.61 15.54 -10.12
C ASN A 88 12.46 14.96 -9.27
N MET A 89 12.80 14.19 -8.24
CA MET A 89 11.81 13.50 -7.40
C MET A 89 10.93 14.48 -6.59
N ALA A 90 11.47 15.62 -6.16
CA ALA A 90 10.70 16.64 -5.45
C ALA A 90 9.68 17.32 -6.38
N ASP A 91 10.03 17.53 -7.66
CA ASP A 91 9.09 18.00 -8.67
C ASP A 91 8.01 16.94 -8.95
N HIS A 92 8.37 15.64 -8.88
CA HIS A 92 7.40 14.55 -9.00
C HIS A 92 6.38 14.58 -7.86
N TRP A 93 6.82 14.74 -6.61
CA TRP A 93 5.89 14.87 -5.48
C TRP A 93 5.05 16.15 -5.57
N SER A 94 5.65 17.27 -5.98
CA SER A 94 4.92 18.53 -6.22
C SER A 94 3.84 18.38 -7.29
N HIS A 95 4.12 17.60 -8.35
CA HIS A 95 3.15 17.27 -9.37
C HIS A 95 1.97 16.47 -8.81
N TRP A 96 2.22 15.47 -7.96
CA TRP A 96 1.16 14.73 -7.29
C TRP A 96 0.26 15.64 -6.44
N LEU A 97 0.82 16.58 -5.68
CA LEU A 97 0.05 17.55 -4.91
C LEU A 97 -0.84 18.42 -5.81
N ALA A 98 -0.27 18.98 -6.89
CA ALA A 98 -1.00 19.78 -7.87
C ALA A 98 -2.13 18.98 -8.56
N MET A 99 -1.92 17.68 -8.81
CA MET A 99 -2.95 16.80 -9.35
C MET A 99 -4.15 16.67 -8.41
N GLY A 100 -3.93 16.56 -7.09
CA GLY A 100 -5.02 16.55 -6.11
C GLY A 100 -5.85 17.83 -6.14
N GLU A 101 -5.22 18.99 -6.24
CA GLU A 101 -5.91 20.27 -6.39
C GLU A 101 -6.74 20.35 -7.68
N SER A 102 -6.23 19.78 -8.77
CA SER A 102 -6.93 19.72 -10.05
C SER A 102 -8.13 18.77 -9.99
N LEU A 103 -7.95 17.57 -9.44
CA LEU A 103 -9.00 16.57 -9.31
C LEU A 103 -10.17 17.11 -8.49
N ARG A 104 -9.92 17.76 -7.34
CA ARG A 104 -10.98 18.36 -6.50
C ARG A 104 -11.89 19.34 -7.24
N LYS A 105 -11.42 19.96 -8.33
CA LYS A 105 -12.20 20.91 -9.13
C LYS A 105 -12.96 20.25 -10.27
N ASN A 106 -12.48 19.09 -10.74
CA ASN A 106 -12.85 18.57 -12.06
C ASN A 106 -13.30 17.10 -12.06
N ALA A 107 -13.07 16.35 -10.99
CA ALA A 107 -13.26 14.90 -10.94
C ALA A 107 -13.43 14.37 -9.51
N VAL A 108 -13.69 13.06 -9.40
CA VAL A 108 -13.60 12.34 -8.13
C VAL A 108 -12.12 12.14 -7.79
N VAL A 109 -11.75 12.44 -6.54
CA VAL A 109 -10.40 12.19 -6.04
C VAL A 109 -10.33 10.73 -5.57
N PRO A 110 -9.45 9.89 -6.15
CA PRO A 110 -9.28 8.51 -5.69
C PRO A 110 -8.83 8.48 -4.22
N ARG A 111 -9.33 7.51 -3.45
CA ARG A 111 -8.84 7.28 -2.10
C ARG A 111 -7.46 6.62 -2.14
N ILE A 112 -6.58 6.97 -1.21
CA ILE A 112 -5.22 6.41 -1.17
C ILE A 112 -5.11 5.46 0.02
N PHE A 113 -4.52 4.29 -0.21
CA PHE A 113 -4.30 3.27 0.80
C PHE A 113 -2.84 2.84 0.79
N GLN A 114 -2.34 2.39 1.93
CA GLN A 114 -1.08 1.68 2.08
C GLN A 114 -1.35 0.28 2.61
N VAL A 115 -0.76 -0.74 2.00
CA VAL A 115 -0.89 -2.15 2.40
C VAL A 115 0.47 -2.76 2.73
N ASN A 116 0.47 -3.73 3.64
CA ASN A 116 1.63 -4.58 3.93
C ASN A 116 1.21 -6.03 4.11
N TRP A 117 1.42 -6.84 3.07
CA TRP A 117 1.17 -8.29 3.10
C TRP A 117 2.25 -9.09 3.83
N PHE A 118 3.33 -8.44 4.24
CA PHE A 118 4.58 -9.11 4.59
C PHE A 118 4.98 -8.96 6.06
N ARG A 119 4.08 -8.43 6.90
CA ARG A 119 4.31 -8.34 8.34
C ARG A 119 4.50 -9.74 8.92
N LYS A 120 5.46 -9.86 9.82
CA LYS A 120 5.85 -11.10 10.48
C LYS A 120 5.73 -10.96 11.99
N GLY A 121 5.37 -12.06 12.62
CA GLY A 121 5.43 -12.21 14.07
C GLY A 121 6.86 -12.47 14.55
N ASP A 122 7.02 -12.52 15.87
CA ASP A 122 8.32 -12.77 16.53
C ASP A 122 8.92 -14.14 16.18
N ASP A 123 8.09 -15.10 15.79
CA ASP A 123 8.51 -16.43 15.30
C ASP A 123 8.96 -16.44 13.82
N GLY A 124 8.88 -15.29 13.15
CA GLY A 124 9.32 -15.07 11.78
C GLY A 124 8.34 -15.52 10.69
N ARG A 125 7.16 -16.04 11.06
CA ARG A 125 6.10 -16.39 10.09
C ARG A 125 5.36 -15.14 9.63
N PHE A 126 4.75 -15.21 8.44
CA PHE A 126 3.85 -14.14 7.99
C PHE A 126 2.56 -14.19 8.80
N LEU A 127 2.13 -13.04 9.32
CA LEU A 127 0.87 -12.91 10.07
C LEU A 127 -0.35 -12.95 9.15
N TRP A 128 -0.17 -12.59 7.88
CA TRP A 128 -1.22 -12.61 6.87
C TRP A 128 -0.92 -13.67 5.79
N PRO A 129 -1.88 -14.53 5.42
CA PRO A 129 -1.66 -15.58 4.43
C PRO A 129 -1.34 -15.07 3.01
N GLY A 130 -1.78 -13.86 2.67
CA GLY A 130 -1.47 -13.24 1.37
C GLY A 130 -2.22 -13.85 0.19
N PHE A 131 -1.67 -13.66 -1.01
CA PHE A 131 -2.20 -14.21 -2.27
C PHE A 131 -3.69 -13.90 -2.46
N ALA A 132 -4.53 -14.92 -2.63
CA ALA A 132 -5.98 -14.78 -2.85
C ALA A 132 -6.69 -14.14 -1.66
N GLU A 133 -6.18 -14.32 -0.44
CA GLU A 133 -6.79 -13.75 0.76
C GLU A 133 -6.67 -12.23 0.79
N ASN A 134 -5.73 -11.63 0.04
CA ASN A 134 -5.68 -10.17 -0.16
C ASN A 134 -6.99 -9.60 -0.73
N SER A 135 -7.81 -10.41 -1.41
CA SER A 135 -9.15 -10.02 -1.86
C SER A 135 -10.05 -9.53 -0.72
N ARG A 136 -9.86 -10.02 0.51
CA ARG A 136 -10.61 -9.59 1.71
C ARG A 136 -10.27 -8.15 2.09
N VAL A 137 -9.00 -7.77 1.94
CA VAL A 137 -8.55 -6.39 2.17
C VAL A 137 -8.99 -5.49 1.03
N LEU A 138 -8.94 -5.97 -0.22
CA LEU A 138 -9.50 -5.24 -1.35
C LEU A 138 -11.01 -5.01 -1.22
N ALA A 139 -11.76 -6.00 -0.70
CA ALA A 139 -13.19 -5.84 -0.41
C ALA A 139 -13.43 -4.72 0.61
N TRP A 140 -12.66 -4.67 1.70
CA TRP A 140 -12.73 -3.54 2.64
C TRP A 140 -12.39 -2.20 2.00
N ILE A 141 -11.37 -2.14 1.13
CA ILE A 141 -11.03 -0.92 0.37
C ILE A 141 -12.21 -0.45 -0.48
N LEU A 142 -12.88 -1.36 -1.18
CA LEU A 142 -14.07 -1.04 -1.98
C LEU A 142 -15.22 -0.55 -1.09
N ASP A 143 -15.49 -1.24 0.02
CA ASP A 143 -16.52 -0.80 0.98
C ASP A 143 -16.20 0.57 1.60
N ARG A 144 -14.91 0.92 1.78
CA ARG A 144 -14.49 2.25 2.23
C ARG A 144 -14.74 3.31 1.16
N VAL A 145 -14.37 3.03 -0.09
CA VAL A 145 -14.64 3.88 -1.25
C VAL A 145 -16.14 4.18 -1.34
N ASP A 146 -16.98 3.15 -1.27
CA ASP A 146 -18.44 3.22 -1.36
C ASP A 146 -19.13 3.73 -0.08
N GLY A 147 -18.37 4.00 0.98
CA GLY A 147 -18.88 4.52 2.25
C GLY A 147 -19.74 3.53 3.05
N GLN A 148 -19.60 2.22 2.80
CA GLN A 148 -20.38 1.15 3.42
C GLN A 148 -19.86 0.74 4.80
N VAL A 149 -18.55 0.89 5.04
CA VAL A 149 -17.92 0.53 6.32
C VAL A 149 -17.18 1.70 6.95
N GLY A 150 -17.12 1.72 8.28
CA GLY A 150 -16.33 2.70 9.04
C GLY A 150 -14.86 2.31 9.17
N ALA A 151 -14.06 3.23 9.70
CA ALA A 151 -12.67 3.01 10.09
C ALA A 151 -12.41 3.52 11.51
N THR A 152 -11.30 3.08 12.10
CA THR A 152 -10.74 3.61 13.34
C THR A 152 -9.64 4.60 12.99
N ASP A 153 -9.71 5.79 13.59
CA ASP A 153 -8.68 6.82 13.43
C ASP A 153 -7.47 6.51 14.32
N THR A 154 -6.27 6.53 13.74
CA THR A 154 -5.00 6.19 14.41
C THR A 154 -3.93 7.19 14.01
N PRO A 155 -2.82 7.38 14.73
CA PRO A 155 -1.80 8.38 14.37
C PRO A 155 -1.31 8.33 12.91
N ILE A 156 -1.33 7.15 12.28
CA ILE A 156 -0.81 6.92 10.92
C ILE A 156 -1.88 6.91 9.82
N GLY A 157 -3.16 7.02 10.16
CA GLY A 157 -4.26 6.95 9.20
C GLY A 157 -5.49 6.21 9.72
N LEU A 158 -6.37 5.85 8.80
CA LEU A 158 -7.60 5.15 9.09
C LEU A 158 -7.39 3.64 8.89
N VAL A 159 -7.68 2.83 9.91
CA VAL A 159 -7.56 1.36 9.83
C VAL A 159 -8.95 0.72 9.92
N PRO A 160 -9.12 -0.54 9.46
CA PRO A 160 -10.36 -1.28 9.65
C PRO A 160 -10.77 -1.30 11.14
N ARG A 161 -12.07 -1.18 11.40
CA ARG A 161 -12.61 -1.48 12.73
C ARG A 161 -12.55 -2.98 13.00
N ASP A 162 -12.73 -3.38 14.25
CA ASP A 162 -12.92 -4.79 14.59
C ASP A 162 -14.04 -5.40 13.77
N GLY A 163 -13.77 -6.53 13.11
CA GLY A 163 -14.69 -7.18 12.18
C GLY A 163 -14.85 -6.49 10.82
N GLY A 164 -14.08 -5.44 10.53
CA GLY A 164 -14.14 -4.71 9.25
C GLY A 164 -13.60 -5.49 8.05
N ILE A 165 -12.80 -6.54 8.30
CA ILE A 165 -12.33 -7.48 7.28
C ILE A 165 -12.72 -8.88 7.74
N ASP A 166 -13.36 -9.63 6.83
CA ASP A 166 -13.79 -11.00 7.11
C ASP A 166 -12.59 -11.95 7.22
N ARG A 167 -12.50 -12.66 8.36
CA ARG A 167 -11.51 -13.71 8.63
C ARG A 167 -12.11 -15.12 8.62
N ALA A 168 -13.37 -15.28 8.21
CA ALA A 168 -13.99 -16.60 8.16
C ALA A 168 -13.24 -17.54 7.20
N GLY A 169 -12.87 -18.72 7.71
CA GLY A 169 -12.23 -19.77 6.93
C GLY A 169 -10.73 -19.60 6.68
N ILE A 170 -10.07 -18.64 7.33
CA ILE A 170 -8.60 -18.50 7.30
C ILE A 170 -8.01 -18.68 8.69
N ASP A 171 -6.77 -19.17 8.75
CA ASP A 171 -6.02 -19.39 9.99
C ASP A 171 -5.28 -18.11 10.41
N VAL A 172 -6.04 -17.11 10.85
CA VAL A 172 -5.51 -15.86 11.42
C VAL A 172 -6.11 -15.69 12.81
N THR A 173 -5.29 -15.93 13.84
CA THR A 173 -5.72 -15.85 15.24
C THR A 173 -6.07 -14.41 15.64
N ASP A 174 -6.72 -14.23 16.80
CA ASP A 174 -7.01 -12.90 17.32
C ASP A 174 -5.73 -12.15 17.73
N GLU A 175 -4.71 -12.88 18.19
CA GLU A 175 -3.39 -12.33 18.48
C GLU A 175 -2.72 -11.82 17.20
N ASP A 176 -2.70 -12.61 16.13
CA ASP A 176 -2.14 -12.21 14.84
C ASP A 176 -2.88 -11.03 14.24
N TRP A 177 -4.20 -11.01 14.40
CA TRP A 177 -5.03 -9.91 13.94
C TRP A 177 -4.70 -8.61 14.69
N ALA A 178 -4.61 -8.67 16.02
CA ALA A 178 -4.21 -7.53 16.83
C ALA A 178 -2.80 -7.05 16.44
N GLU A 179 -1.87 -7.98 16.23
CA GLU A 179 -0.50 -7.65 15.82
C GLU A 179 -0.45 -7.04 14.41
N LEU A 180 -1.25 -7.52 13.45
CA LEU A 180 -1.34 -6.97 12.09
C LEU A 180 -1.66 -5.48 12.09
N PHE A 181 -2.41 -4.98 13.06
CA PHE A 181 -2.78 -3.57 13.19
C PHE A 181 -2.12 -2.85 14.38
N ALA A 182 -1.21 -3.51 15.10
CA ALA A 182 -0.49 -2.90 16.20
C ALA A 182 0.37 -1.73 15.72
N ILE A 183 0.25 -0.60 16.40
CA ILE A 183 0.99 0.64 16.19
C ILE A 183 1.89 0.85 17.40
N ASP A 184 3.16 0.45 17.24
CA ASP A 184 4.17 0.63 18.29
C ASP A 184 4.73 2.06 18.22
N ARG A 185 4.59 2.81 19.31
CA ARG A 185 4.97 4.22 19.35
C ARG A 185 6.45 4.42 19.06
N ASP A 186 7.32 3.63 19.67
CA ASP A 186 8.76 3.84 19.59
C ASP A 186 9.27 3.45 18.20
N ALA A 187 8.76 2.36 17.63
CA ALA A 187 9.05 1.97 16.25
C ALA A 187 8.58 3.02 15.22
N TRP A 188 7.46 3.71 15.46
CA TRP A 188 7.02 4.81 14.59
C TRP A 188 7.84 6.09 14.78
N LEU A 189 8.34 6.37 15.99
CA LEU A 189 9.27 7.49 16.20
C LEU A 189 10.61 7.24 15.47
N ASP A 190 11.11 6.00 15.49
CA ASP A 190 12.28 5.60 14.72
C ASP A 190 12.03 5.71 13.20
N GLU A 191 10.85 5.31 12.73
CA GLU A 191 10.44 5.47 11.32
C GLU A 191 10.42 6.95 10.92
N LEU A 192 9.92 7.84 11.79
CA LEU A 192 9.88 9.28 11.55
C LEU A 192 11.28 9.88 11.44
N ALA A 193 12.22 9.49 12.30
CA ALA A 193 13.62 9.93 12.20
C ALA A 193 14.25 9.51 10.86
N GLY A 194 14.00 8.27 10.43
CA GLY A 194 14.45 7.79 9.12
C GLY A 194 13.71 8.41 7.92
N THR A 195 12.51 8.95 8.12
CA THR A 195 11.81 9.77 7.12
C THR A 195 12.43 11.16 7.04
N GLU A 196 12.72 11.81 8.17
CA GLU A 196 13.34 13.14 8.22
C GLU A 196 14.73 13.15 7.61
N GLU A 197 15.54 12.10 7.80
CA GLU A 197 16.85 11.99 7.14
C GLU A 197 16.75 11.81 5.62
N PHE A 198 15.68 11.19 5.14
CA PHE A 198 15.51 10.87 3.72
C PHE A 198 14.94 12.03 2.89
N LEU A 199 14.05 12.85 3.47
CA LEU A 199 13.39 13.98 2.81
C LEU A 199 14.29 15.22 2.75
#